data_AF-A0A6N8RA89-F1
#
_entry.id   AF-A0A6N8RA89-F1
#
_cell.length_a   1.000
_cell.length_b   1.000
_cell.length_c   1.000
_cell.angle_alpha   90.00
_cell.angle_beta   90.00
_cell.angle_gamma   90.00
#
_symmetry.space_group_name_H-M   'P 1'
#
loop_
_entity.id
_entity.type
_entity.pdbx_description
1 polymer ?
#
loop_
_entity_poly.entity_id
_entity_poly.type
_entity_poly.pdbx_seq_one_letter_code
_entity_poly.pdbx_strand_id
1 'polypeptide(L)'
;MSEFAWSWNEPQPAIDPDDFANFSRLPKTGLQRAIRYYREADKKAQEEQEAKEEALFAQSDTGKKLMASLEEAGQREKLIKNIISKRQEIKQDPVARAFAKLKALPVYLRAPLSRRLSFLHKKQ
;
A
#
# COMPACT_ATOMS: atom_id res chain seq x y z
N MET A 1 -4.57 56.99 -28.89
CA MET A 1 -4.03 56.50 -27.60
C MET A 1 -4.67 57.35 -26.52
N SER A 2 -5.47 56.76 -25.63
CA SER A 2 -6.26 57.50 -24.62
C SER A 2 -5.35 57.92 -23.46
N GLU A 3 -5.07 59.22 -23.36
CA GLU A 3 -4.13 59.86 -22.41
C GLU A 3 -4.55 59.81 -20.92
N PHE A 4 -5.66 59.15 -20.56
CA PHE A 4 -6.21 59.15 -19.19
C PHE A 4 -6.52 57.75 -18.62
N ALA A 5 -6.04 56.68 -19.25
CA ALA A 5 -6.21 55.33 -18.72
C ALA A 5 -5.03 54.95 -17.82
N TRP A 6 -5.27 54.83 -16.51
CA TRP A 6 -4.35 54.16 -15.60
C TRP A 6 -4.52 52.65 -15.70
N SER A 7 -3.47 51.87 -15.42
CA SER A 7 -3.48 50.40 -15.58
C SER A 7 -4.57 49.67 -14.79
N TRP A 8 -5.17 50.31 -13.78
CA TRP A 8 -6.31 49.80 -13.02
C TRP A 8 -7.68 50.29 -13.52
N ASN A 9 -7.73 51.30 -14.39
CA ASN A 9 -8.94 51.91 -14.95
C ASN A 9 -9.01 51.78 -16.50
N GLU A 10 -8.13 50.97 -17.08
CA GLU A 10 -8.17 50.71 -18.52
C GLU A 10 -9.45 49.92 -18.85
N PRO A 11 -10.30 50.40 -19.78
CA PRO A 11 -11.54 49.72 -20.12
C PRO A 11 -11.21 48.32 -20.64
N GLN A 12 -11.79 47.31 -20.00
CA GLN A 12 -11.58 45.93 -20.43
C GLN A 12 -12.23 45.71 -21.81
N PRO A 13 -11.61 44.89 -22.69
CA PRO A 13 -12.23 44.53 -23.94
C PRO A 13 -13.59 43.87 -23.68
N ALA A 14 -14.60 44.27 -24.47
CA ALA A 14 -15.92 43.68 -24.39
C ALA A 14 -15.82 42.16 -24.61
N ILE A 15 -16.52 41.38 -23.79
CA ILE A 15 -16.55 39.92 -23.91
C ILE A 15 -17.44 39.57 -25.10
N ASP A 16 -16.87 38.88 -26.09
CA ASP A 16 -17.65 38.36 -27.21
C ASP A 16 -18.62 37.26 -26.71
N PRO A 17 -19.91 37.33 -27.07
CA PRO A 17 -20.92 36.40 -26.56
C PRO A 17 -20.71 34.95 -27.01
N ASP A 18 -20.08 34.75 -28.17
CA ASP A 18 -19.73 33.41 -28.69
C ASP A 18 -18.58 32.75 -27.91
N ASP A 19 -17.70 33.56 -27.31
CA ASP A 19 -16.58 33.09 -26.49
C ASP A 19 -16.95 32.94 -25.02
N PHE A 20 -18.15 33.35 -24.59
CA PHE A 20 -18.60 33.30 -23.19
C PHE A 20 -18.56 31.87 -22.60
N ALA A 21 -18.87 30.86 -23.41
CA ALA A 21 -18.80 29.45 -23.01
C ALA A 21 -17.36 28.94 -22.80
N ASN A 22 -16.39 29.57 -23.47
CA ASN A 22 -14.97 29.23 -23.42
C ASN A 22 -14.13 30.24 -22.59
N PHE A 23 -14.78 31.26 -22.02
CA PHE A 23 -14.17 32.37 -21.31
C PHE A 23 -13.60 31.94 -19.96
N SER A 24 -12.50 31.21 -20.00
CA SER A 24 -11.82 30.64 -18.83
C SER A 24 -10.57 31.44 -18.44
N ARG A 25 -10.46 32.72 -18.81
CA ARG A 25 -9.27 33.53 -18.47
C ARG A 25 -9.61 34.98 -18.18
N LEU A 26 -10.32 35.21 -17.07
CA LEU A 26 -9.97 36.38 -16.27
C LEU A 26 -8.53 36.17 -15.76
N PRO A 27 -7.59 37.11 -15.97
CA PRO A 27 -6.28 37.01 -15.35
C PRO A 27 -6.50 36.93 -13.84
N LYS A 28 -6.00 35.87 -13.19
CA LYS A 28 -6.00 35.75 -11.72
C LYS A 28 -5.57 37.09 -11.14
N THR A 29 -6.52 37.82 -10.56
CA THR A 29 -6.26 39.12 -9.95
C THR A 29 -5.08 38.96 -8.99
N GLY A 30 -4.28 40.01 -8.77
CA GLY A 30 -3.11 39.91 -7.87
C GLY A 30 -3.46 39.25 -6.52
N LEU A 31 -4.67 39.53 -6.03
CA LEU A 31 -5.28 38.91 -4.86
C LEU A 31 -5.49 37.38 -4.99
N GLN A 32 -6.07 36.89 -6.09
CA GLN A 32 -6.25 35.45 -6.29
C GLN A 32 -4.91 34.70 -6.39
N ARG A 33 -3.87 35.32 -6.98
CA ARG A 33 -2.52 34.73 -7.00
C ARG A 33 -1.93 34.65 -5.60
N ALA A 34 -2.08 35.72 -4.80
CA ALA A 34 -1.64 35.75 -3.42
C ALA A 34 -2.37 34.70 -2.56
N ILE A 35 -3.70 34.61 -2.64
CA ILE A 35 -4.48 33.61 -1.90
C ILE A 35 -4.03 32.19 -2.24
N ARG A 36 -3.78 31.90 -3.52
CA ARG A 36 -3.26 30.60 -3.93
C ARG A 36 -1.88 30.33 -3.34
N TYR A 37 -0.98 31.30 -3.38
CA TYR A 37 0.37 31.16 -2.83
C TYR A 37 0.35 30.84 -1.33
N TYR A 38 -0.47 31.55 -0.55
CA TYR A 38 -0.62 31.26 0.88
C TYR A 38 -1.17 29.85 1.12
N ARG A 39 -2.20 29.44 0.37
CA ARG A 39 -2.75 28.08 0.48
C ARG A 39 -1.73 27.00 0.12
N GLU A 40 -0.88 27.24 -0.88
CA GLU A 40 0.19 26.32 -1.26
C GLU A 40 1.30 26.28 -0.20
N ALA A 41 1.62 27.42 0.42
CA ALA A 41 2.59 27.50 1.51
C ALA A 41 2.08 26.79 2.78
N ASP A 42 0.82 26.99 3.15
CA ASP A 42 0.19 26.32 4.30
C ASP A 42 0.16 24.81 4.12
N LYS A 43 -0.19 24.33 2.92
CA LYS A 43 -0.14 22.90 2.59
C LYS A 43 1.25 22.33 2.74
N LYS A 44 2.27 23.00 2.20
CA LYS A 44 3.67 22.56 2.36
C LYS A 44 4.10 22.53 3.82
N ALA A 45 3.71 23.52 4.61
CA ALA A 45 4.01 23.56 6.03
C ALA A 45 3.34 22.41 6.80
N GLN A 46 2.11 22.05 6.43
CA GLN A 46 1.40 20.88 6.99
C GLN A 46 2.10 19.57 6.60
N GLU A 47 2.41 19.37 5.32
CA GLU A 47 3.13 18.18 4.84
C GLU A 47 4.48 18.00 5.55
N GLU A 48 5.22 19.10 5.78
CA GLU A 48 6.48 19.06 6.53
C GLU A 48 6.29 18.74 8.02
N GLN A 49 5.18 19.16 8.63
CA GLN A 49 4.86 18.83 10.02
C GLN A 49 4.45 17.36 10.14
N GLU A 50 3.58 16.88 9.26
CA GLU A 50 3.17 15.49 9.19
C GLU A 50 4.38 14.57 8.99
N ALA A 51 5.29 14.90 8.07
CA ALA A 51 6.51 14.13 7.85
C ALA A 51 7.42 14.07 9.09
N LYS A 52 7.49 15.16 9.87
CA LYS A 52 8.25 15.20 11.14
C LYS A 52 7.56 14.34 12.19
N GLU A 53 6.24 14.42 12.31
CA GLU A 53 5.46 13.61 13.24
C GLU A 53 5.54 12.12 12.92
N GLU A 54 5.47 11.73 11.65
CA GLU A 54 5.66 10.36 11.19
C GLU A 54 7.06 9.85 11.51
N ALA A 55 8.10 10.66 11.29
CA ALA A 55 9.48 10.30 11.64
C ALA A 55 9.66 10.13 13.16
N LEU A 56 9.06 11.01 13.97
CA LEU A 56 9.07 10.89 15.43
C LEU A 56 8.31 9.65 15.91
N PHE A 57 7.16 9.37 15.29
CA PHE A 57 6.36 8.19 15.59
C PHE A 57 7.11 6.90 15.22
N ALA A 58 7.74 6.84 14.05
CA ALA A 58 8.55 5.69 13.64
C ALA A 58 9.74 5.44 14.59
N GLN A 59 10.29 6.51 15.18
CA GLN A 59 11.37 6.41 16.18
C GLN A 59 10.87 6.07 17.59
N SER A 60 9.61 6.36 17.89
CA SER A 60 8.99 6.05 19.18
C SER A 60 8.92 4.54 19.46
N ASP A 61 8.92 4.16 20.73
CA ASP A 61 8.86 2.74 21.12
C ASP A 61 7.57 2.07 20.66
N THR A 62 6.45 2.80 20.61
CA THR A 62 5.17 2.30 20.12
C THR A 62 5.18 2.11 18.61
N GLY A 63 5.72 3.07 17.86
CA GLY A 63 5.87 2.94 16.41
C GLY A 63 6.78 1.78 16.00
N LYS A 64 7.92 1.61 16.69
CA LYS A 64 8.81 0.45 16.49
C LYS A 64 8.11 -0.89 16.75
N LYS A 65 7.35 -0.99 17.84
CA LYS A 65 6.57 -2.20 18.17
C LYS A 65 5.51 -2.49 17.12
N LEU A 66 4.82 -1.47 16.61
CA LEU A 66 3.82 -1.62 15.56
C LEU A 66 4.46 -2.09 14.24
N MET A 67 5.57 -1.48 13.83
CA MET A 67 6.30 -1.89 12.63
C MET A 67 6.79 -3.34 12.74
N ALA A 68 7.40 -3.72 13.86
CA ALA A 68 7.83 -5.10 14.10
C ALA A 68 6.66 -6.09 14.07
N SER A 69 5.51 -5.74 14.69
CA SER A 69 4.31 -6.57 14.63
C SER A 69 3.77 -6.73 13.21
N LEU A 70 3.88 -5.69 12.37
CA LEU A 70 3.44 -5.72 10.99
C LEU A 70 4.35 -6.64 10.15
N GLU A 71 5.67 -6.57 10.35
CA GLU A 71 6.63 -7.47 9.73
C GLU A 71 6.37 -8.93 10.15
N GLU A 72 6.17 -9.19 11.44
CA GLU A 72 5.83 -10.53 11.94
C GLU A 72 4.53 -11.05 11.31
N ALA A 73 3.50 -10.22 11.23
CA ALA A 73 2.24 -10.59 10.58
C ALA A 73 2.46 -10.95 9.11
N GLY A 74 3.23 -10.15 8.38
CA GLY A 74 3.58 -10.43 6.98
C GLY A 74 4.37 -11.73 6.81
N GLN A 75 5.28 -12.06 7.74
CA GLN A 75 5.97 -13.34 7.75
C GLN A 75 5.01 -14.50 8.02
N ARG A 76 4.12 -14.37 9.00
CA ARG A 76 3.10 -15.39 9.33
C ARG A 76 2.19 -15.66 8.14
N GLU A 77 1.76 -14.63 7.42
CA GLU A 77 0.96 -14.79 6.20
C GLU A 77 1.69 -15.57 5.11
N LYS A 78 2.98 -15.27 4.87
CA LYS A 78 3.81 -16.02 3.92
C LYS A 78 3.91 -17.49 4.32
N LEU A 79 4.13 -17.78 5.62
CA LEU A 79 4.18 -19.14 6.13
C LEU A 79 2.84 -19.87 5.93
N ILE A 80 1.72 -19.21 6.21
CA ILE A 80 0.38 -19.78 6.01
C ILE A 80 0.16 -20.11 4.53
N LYS A 81 0.48 -19.18 3.62
CA LYS A 81 0.39 -19.42 2.17
C LYS A 81 1.22 -20.63 1.74
N ASN A 82 2.47 -20.74 2.23
CA ASN A 82 3.34 -21.88 1.97
C ASN A 82 2.81 -23.20 2.54
N ILE A 83 2.15 -23.18 3.71
CA ILE A 83 1.52 -24.37 4.28
C ILE A 83 0.31 -24.78 3.44
N ILE A 84 -0.50 -23.82 2.98
CA ILE A 84 -1.67 -24.09 2.14
C ILE A 84 -1.23 -24.67 0.79
N SER A 85 -0.22 -24.10 0.13
CA SER A 85 0.29 -24.63 -1.13
C SER A 85 0.83 -26.05 -0.98
N LYS A 86 1.68 -26.31 0.02
CA LYS A 86 2.16 -27.67 0.32
C LYS A 86 1.03 -28.65 0.60
N ARG A 87 -0.02 -28.22 1.30
CA ARG A 87 -1.20 -29.07 1.53
C ARG A 87 -1.95 -29.38 0.24
N GLN A 88 -2.00 -28.45 -0.72
CA GLN A 88 -2.59 -28.69 -2.03
C GLN A 88 -1.72 -29.66 -2.86
N GLU A 89 -0.40 -29.50 -2.86
CA GLU A 89 0.54 -30.45 -3.50
C GLU A 89 0.38 -31.87 -2.93
N ILE A 90 0.34 -32.01 -1.60
CA ILE A 90 0.12 -33.30 -0.92
C ILE A 90 -1.25 -33.91 -1.28
N LYS A 91 -2.28 -33.10 -1.56
CA LYS A 91 -3.58 -33.61 -2.00
C LYS A 91 -3.51 -34.21 -3.41
N GLN A 92 -2.66 -33.66 -4.28
CA GLN A 92 -2.51 -34.09 -5.67
C GLN A 92 -1.64 -35.34 -5.78
N ASP A 93 -0.57 -35.44 -4.99
CA ASP A 93 0.29 -36.64 -4.98
C ASP A 93 -0.33 -37.77 -4.11
N PRO A 94 -0.71 -38.92 -4.71
CA PRO A 94 -1.30 -40.04 -3.98
C PRO A 94 -0.35 -40.63 -2.93
N VAL A 95 0.97 -40.63 -3.17
CA VAL A 95 1.98 -41.19 -2.27
C VAL A 95 2.17 -40.25 -1.07
N ALA A 96 2.42 -38.95 -1.32
CA ALA A 96 2.50 -37.96 -0.25
C ALA A 96 1.23 -37.93 0.63
N ARG A 97 0.05 -38.09 0.02
CA ARG A 97 -1.22 -38.20 0.75
C ARG A 97 -1.27 -39.40 1.69
N ALA A 98 -0.80 -40.57 1.24
CA ALA A 98 -0.73 -41.77 2.08
C ALA A 98 0.26 -41.60 3.25
N PHE A 99 1.42 -41.00 2.99
CA PHE A 99 2.39 -40.68 4.05
C PHE A 99 1.86 -39.65 5.05
N ALA A 100 1.13 -38.62 4.60
CA ALA A 100 0.50 -37.65 5.48
C ALA A 100 -0.53 -38.32 6.43
N LYS A 101 -1.35 -39.25 5.90
CA LYS A 101 -2.27 -40.06 6.72
C LYS A 101 -1.53 -40.92 7.73
N LEU A 102 -0.45 -41.59 7.32
CA LEU A 102 0.39 -42.38 8.23
C LEU A 102 0.97 -41.52 9.35
N LYS A 103 1.43 -40.30 9.03
CA LYS A 103 2.02 -39.39 10.03
C LYS A 103 1.01 -38.84 11.03
N ALA A 104 -0.27 -38.77 10.65
CA ALA A 104 -1.38 -38.37 11.51
C ALA A 104 -1.82 -39.47 12.49
N LEU A 105 -1.42 -40.73 12.27
CA LEU A 105 -1.74 -41.83 13.19
C LEU A 105 -1.00 -41.68 14.53
N PRO A 106 -1.60 -42.18 15.63
CA PRO A 106 -0.93 -42.30 16.92
C PRO A 106 0.38 -43.07 16.83
N VAL A 107 1.33 -42.76 17.73
CA VAL A 107 2.70 -43.29 17.70
C VAL A 107 2.74 -44.82 17.62
N TYR A 108 1.87 -45.50 18.38
CA TYR A 108 1.82 -46.97 18.45
C TYR A 108 1.39 -47.63 17.13
N LEU A 109 0.62 -46.96 16.27
CA LEU A 109 0.29 -47.44 14.92
C LEU A 109 1.30 -46.96 13.88
N ARG A 110 1.75 -45.70 14.01
CA ARG A 110 2.65 -45.05 13.05
C ARG A 110 4.03 -45.72 13.01
N ALA A 111 4.63 -45.99 14.17
CA ALA A 111 5.99 -46.51 14.26
C ALA A 111 6.17 -47.88 13.56
N PRO A 112 5.37 -48.92 13.84
CA PRO A 112 5.53 -50.22 13.17
C PRO A 112 5.26 -50.14 11.66
N LEU A 113 4.25 -49.37 11.24
CA LEU A 113 3.91 -49.21 9.82
C LEU A 113 5.02 -48.48 9.05
N SER A 114 5.57 -47.40 9.60
CA SER A 114 6.69 -46.67 8.98
C SER A 114 7.93 -47.54 8.83
N ARG A 115 8.26 -48.36 9.84
CA ARG A 115 9.38 -49.29 9.80
C ARG A 115 9.18 -50.36 8.72
N ARG A 116 7.97 -50.90 8.59
CA ARG A 116 7.64 -51.89 7.54
C ARG A 116 7.76 -51.29 6.14
N LEU A 117 7.30 -50.06 5.93
CA LEU A 117 7.46 -49.36 4.66
C LEU A 117 8.94 -49.10 4.31
N SER A 118 9.75 -48.69 5.28
CA SER A 118 11.19 -48.48 5.06
C SER A 118 11.93 -49.76 4.65
N PHE A 119 11.49 -50.92 5.17
CA PHE A 119 12.06 -52.21 4.80
C PHE A 119 11.67 -52.62 3.37
N LEU A 120 10.43 -52.35 2.95
CA LEU A 120 9.99 -52.63 1.58
C LEU A 120 10.73 -51.77 0.56
N HIS A 121 11.03 -50.51 0.89
CA HIS A 121 11.79 -49.62 0.01
C HIS A 121 13.25 -50.07 -0.19
N LYS A 122 13.88 -50.69 0.81
CA LYS A 122 15.24 -51.25 0.72
C LYS A 122 15.38 -52.51 -0.15
N LYS A 123 14.26 -53.15 -0.49
CA LYS A 123 14.25 -54.41 -1.26
C LYS A 123 14.02 -54.23 -2.76
N GLN A 124 13.71 -53.01 -3.21
CA GLN A 124 13.70 -52.62 -4.63
C GLN A 124 15.09 -52.17 -5.05
#